data_AF-A0A7S3EEN2-F1
#
_entry.id   AF-A0A7S3EEN2-F1
#
_cell.length_a   1.000
_cell.length_b   1.000
_cell.length_c   1.000
_cell.angle_alpha   90.00
_cell.angle_beta   90.00
_cell.angle_gamma   90.00
#
_symmetry.space_group_name_H-M   'P 1'
#
loop_
_entity.id
_entity.type
_entity.pdbx_description
1 polymer ?
#
loop_
_entity_poly.entity_id
_entity_poly.type
_entity_poly.pdbx_seq_one_letter_code
_entity_poly.pdbx_strand_id
1 'polypeptide(L)'
;MVEVSSHRGSATCFCSLPRVGTRAFGGGSLRVNRLNQHIRIAMVSTDKTSISSSLGEKIPGARLLEEVEFENSFVDKLPADPEEEVYVRPVRGAAYSRVIPTPPWVDDQSEYLGKKKTSSESSLQMVAWSSSCARLLGIDDSSKESMRTISVLAGAEVTPTMKPYAQCYGGHQFGSWADQLGDGRVINLGEVVNEKGEKYEIQLKGAGKTPYSRSADGRAVMRSSVREFLCSEAMYHLGVPTTRALSLVATGAGVVRDQFYDGQVQVEPGAVVCRVAENFIRLGSFQLPAYRNDLDLLKKIADYTIDRGFPQFSSVTYDFDDEENRYVLFLREVISRTVKMIVKWQAVGFVHGVCNTDNFSVLGVTIDYGPYGFLD
;
A
#
# COMPACT_ATOMS: atom_id res chain seq x y z
N MET A 1 43.86 -24.23 -34.46
CA MET A 1 42.77 -24.59 -35.40
C MET A 1 41.57 -24.92 -34.52
N VAL A 2 40.70 -23.95 -34.20
CA VAL A 2 39.55 -23.46 -35.02
C VAL A 2 38.58 -24.64 -35.22
N GLU A 3 37.32 -24.66 -34.74
CA GLU A 3 36.36 -23.58 -34.48
C GLU A 3 35.24 -24.05 -33.54
N VAL A 4 34.65 -23.12 -32.78
CA VAL A 4 33.47 -23.30 -31.93
C VAL A 4 32.23 -22.88 -32.73
N SER A 5 31.20 -23.73 -32.83
CA SER A 5 29.88 -23.31 -33.32
C SER A 5 28.86 -23.31 -32.19
N SER A 6 28.22 -22.14 -32.03
CA SER A 6 27.13 -21.87 -31.11
C SER A 6 25.81 -22.00 -31.87
N HIS A 7 24.77 -22.55 -31.23
CA HIS A 7 23.40 -22.47 -31.73
C HIS A 7 22.58 -21.61 -30.77
N ARG A 8 22.37 -20.35 -31.18
CA ARG A 8 21.31 -19.48 -30.66
C ARG A 8 20.07 -19.69 -31.51
N GLY A 9 18.99 -20.19 -30.93
CA GLY A 9 17.67 -20.15 -31.55
C GLY A 9 17.03 -18.78 -31.30
N SER A 10 16.94 -17.94 -32.33
CA SER A 10 16.12 -16.73 -32.32
C SER A 10 14.70 -17.08 -32.79
N ALA A 11 13.70 -16.92 -31.91
CA ALA A 11 12.31 -16.87 -32.31
C ALA A 11 11.99 -15.45 -32.82
N THR A 12 11.83 -15.32 -34.12
CA THR A 12 11.37 -14.10 -34.81
C THR A 12 9.86 -13.95 -34.64
N CYS A 13 9.45 -12.81 -34.11
CA CYS A 13 8.06 -12.39 -33.97
C CYS A 13 7.55 -11.85 -35.33
N PHE A 14 6.53 -12.48 -35.90
CA PHE A 14 5.77 -11.94 -37.03
C PHE A 14 4.68 -11.00 -36.50
N CYS A 15 4.86 -9.69 -36.69
CA CYS A 15 3.78 -8.71 -36.63
C CYS A 15 3.69 -7.98 -37.98
N SER A 16 2.71 -8.38 -38.80
CA SER A 16 2.24 -7.62 -39.95
C SER A 16 0.90 -6.97 -39.60
N LEU A 17 0.88 -5.64 -39.54
CA LEU A 17 -0.33 -4.82 -39.62
C LEU A 17 -0.19 -3.87 -40.82
N PRO A 18 -1.24 -3.67 -41.63
CA PRO A 18 -1.16 -2.89 -42.86
C PRO A 18 -1.12 -1.39 -42.60
N ARG A 19 -0.29 -0.68 -43.38
CA ARG A 19 -0.29 0.78 -43.49
C ARG A 19 -1.57 1.25 -44.17
N VAL A 20 -2.34 2.11 -43.51
CA VAL A 20 -3.40 2.91 -44.15
C VAL A 20 -2.80 4.27 -44.50
N GLY A 21 -2.89 4.61 -45.79
CA GLY A 21 -2.26 5.78 -46.40
C GLY A 21 -2.89 7.11 -46.01
N THR A 22 -2.05 8.13 -45.99
CA THR A 22 -2.42 9.54 -45.89
C THR A 22 -3.14 10.01 -47.16
N ARG A 23 -4.33 10.60 -46.99
CA ARG A 23 -4.91 11.53 -47.97
C ARG A 23 -5.27 12.82 -47.25
N ALA A 24 -4.68 13.92 -47.72
CA ALA A 24 -5.01 15.27 -47.33
C ALA A 24 -6.36 15.69 -47.95
N PHE A 25 -7.21 16.35 -47.15
CA PHE A 25 -8.28 17.20 -47.67
C PHE A 25 -8.46 18.43 -46.78
N GLY A 26 -8.24 19.59 -47.40
CA GLY A 26 -9.03 20.82 -47.34
C GLY A 26 -9.53 21.34 -46.00
N GLY A 27 -9.11 22.56 -45.66
CA GLY A 27 -9.62 23.34 -44.55
C GLY A 27 -11.12 23.68 -44.67
N GLY A 28 -11.77 23.75 -43.51
CA GLY A 28 -13.13 24.24 -43.35
C GLY A 28 -13.38 24.54 -41.87
N SER A 29 -13.47 25.83 -41.53
CA SER A 29 -13.86 26.31 -40.20
C SER A 29 -15.32 25.94 -39.92
N LEU A 30 -15.58 25.25 -38.80
CA LEU A 30 -16.94 25.05 -38.29
C LEU A 30 -16.99 25.33 -36.79
N ARG A 31 -17.71 26.41 -36.47
CA ARG A 31 -18.09 26.87 -35.13
C ARG A 31 -18.83 25.78 -34.36
N VAL A 32 -18.44 25.54 -33.12
CA VAL A 32 -19.20 24.72 -32.15
C VAL A 32 -20.31 25.60 -31.55
N ASN A 33 -21.54 25.42 -32.02
CA ASN A 33 -22.74 25.94 -31.37
C ASN A 33 -23.27 24.90 -30.38
N ARG A 34 -23.61 25.36 -29.18
CA ARG A 34 -24.29 24.61 -28.11
C ARG A 34 -25.57 23.95 -28.63
N LEU A 35 -25.78 22.67 -28.28
CA LEU A 35 -27.11 22.09 -28.20
C LEU A 35 -27.21 21.21 -26.94
N ASN A 36 -27.92 21.73 -25.93
CA ASN A 36 -28.46 20.95 -24.82
C ASN A 36 -29.53 20.01 -25.37
N GLN A 37 -29.39 18.69 -25.18
CA GLN A 37 -30.54 17.78 -25.18
C GLN A 37 -30.41 16.72 -24.09
N HIS A 38 -31.55 16.52 -23.43
CA HIS A 38 -31.76 15.79 -22.19
C HIS A 38 -31.51 14.28 -22.31
N ILE A 39 -30.68 13.74 -21.43
CA ILE A 39 -30.70 12.31 -21.08
C ILE A 39 -31.56 12.18 -19.83
N ARG A 40 -32.74 11.58 -19.96
CA ARG A 40 -33.54 11.10 -18.82
C ARG A 40 -33.00 9.73 -18.43
N ILE A 41 -32.27 9.67 -17.32
CA ILE A 41 -31.97 8.41 -16.64
C ILE A 41 -33.25 7.98 -15.93
N ALA A 42 -33.75 6.78 -16.26
CA ALA A 42 -34.84 6.16 -15.53
C ALA A 42 -34.37 5.87 -14.10
N MET A 43 -34.92 6.59 -13.13
CA MET A 43 -34.79 6.23 -11.73
C MET A 43 -35.48 4.88 -11.52
N VAL A 44 -34.69 3.84 -11.24
CA VAL A 44 -35.22 2.63 -10.60
C VAL A 44 -35.63 3.06 -9.18
N SER A 45 -36.94 3.04 -8.94
CA SER A 45 -37.53 3.16 -7.61
C SER A 45 -36.98 2.05 -6.75
N THR A 46 -35.99 2.36 -5.91
CA THR A 46 -35.64 1.50 -4.79
C THR A 46 -36.62 1.82 -3.67
N ASP A 47 -37.43 0.83 -3.31
CA ASP A 47 -38.27 0.88 -2.13
C ASP A 47 -37.43 1.36 -0.94
N LYS A 48 -37.93 2.39 -0.25
CA LYS A 48 -37.38 2.90 0.99
C LYS A 48 -37.50 1.84 2.08
N THR A 49 -36.63 0.84 2.04
CA THR A 49 -36.21 0.17 3.26
C THR A 49 -35.19 1.10 3.89
N SER A 50 -35.60 1.70 5.01
CA SER A 50 -34.77 2.53 5.86
C SER A 50 -33.46 1.79 6.19
N ILE A 51 -32.38 2.16 5.51
CA ILE A 51 -31.04 1.92 6.03
C ILE A 51 -30.91 2.87 7.22
N SER A 52 -31.23 2.37 8.41
CA SER A 52 -30.80 3.01 9.63
C SER A 52 -29.28 3.02 9.61
N SER A 53 -28.69 4.19 9.38
CA SER A 53 -27.32 4.44 9.77
C SER A 53 -27.27 4.26 11.29
N SER A 54 -26.72 3.13 11.76
CA SER A 54 -26.30 2.97 13.15
C SER A 54 -25.05 3.84 13.38
N LEU A 55 -25.26 5.15 13.33
CA LEU A 55 -24.33 6.13 13.88
C LEU A 55 -24.42 6.00 15.40
N GLY A 56 -23.41 5.36 16.00
CA GLY A 56 -23.16 5.48 17.44
C GLY A 56 -23.52 4.29 18.32
N GLU A 57 -23.71 3.07 17.79
CA GLU A 57 -23.64 1.90 18.68
C GLU A 57 -22.20 1.73 19.15
N LYS A 58 -21.96 2.00 20.44
CA LYS A 58 -20.71 1.63 21.11
C LYS A 58 -20.53 0.13 20.96
N ILE A 59 -19.48 -0.29 20.27
CA ILE A 59 -19.09 -1.70 20.23
C ILE A 59 -18.66 -2.07 21.66
N PRO A 60 -19.34 -3.03 22.32
CA PRO A 60 -18.98 -3.42 23.68
C PRO A 60 -17.54 -3.94 23.73
N GLY A 61 -16.65 -3.22 24.41
CA GLY A 61 -15.23 -3.59 24.50
C GLY A 61 -14.30 -2.84 23.54
N ALA A 62 -14.82 -1.98 22.68
CA ALA A 62 -14.00 -1.09 21.87
C ALA A 62 -13.17 -0.14 22.73
N ARG A 63 -11.92 0.06 22.32
CA ARG A 63 -10.93 0.87 23.02
C ARG A 63 -10.47 2.02 22.14
N LEU A 64 -9.90 3.06 22.76
CA LEU A 64 -9.17 4.06 22.01
C LEU A 64 -7.94 3.41 21.37
N LEU A 65 -7.51 3.87 20.18
CA LEU A 65 -6.37 3.29 19.48
C LEU A 65 -5.10 3.21 20.37
N GLU A 66 -4.83 4.25 21.16
CA GLU A 66 -3.69 4.32 22.07
C GLU A 66 -3.76 3.35 23.27
N GLU A 67 -4.92 2.73 23.51
CA GLU A 67 -5.17 1.75 24.57
C GLU A 67 -5.24 0.32 24.03
N VAL A 68 -5.22 0.14 22.71
CA VAL A 68 -5.17 -1.18 22.08
C VAL A 68 -3.81 -1.81 22.36
N GLU A 69 -3.82 -3.07 22.77
CA GLU A 69 -2.59 -3.88 22.88
C GLU A 69 -2.22 -4.42 21.50
N PHE A 70 -0.99 -4.12 21.08
CA PHE A 70 -0.48 -4.56 19.78
C PHE A 70 0.25 -5.90 19.90
N GLU A 71 -0.09 -6.82 19.00
CA GLU A 71 0.75 -7.98 18.70
C GLU A 71 1.80 -7.62 17.65
N ASN A 72 2.88 -8.41 17.55
CA ASN A 72 4.01 -8.08 16.66
C ASN A 72 4.59 -9.34 15.98
N SER A 73 3.71 -10.22 15.49
CA SER A 73 4.14 -11.54 15.01
C SER A 73 5.14 -11.48 13.86
N PHE A 74 5.08 -10.46 12.99
CA PHE A 74 6.06 -10.26 11.92
C PHE A 74 7.47 -10.04 12.48
N VAL A 75 7.59 -9.16 13.48
CA VAL A 75 8.87 -8.82 14.13
C VAL A 75 9.39 -9.98 14.97
N ASP A 76 8.48 -10.71 15.62
CA ASP A 76 8.85 -11.79 16.53
C ASP A 76 9.26 -13.08 15.80
N LYS A 77 8.78 -13.32 14.57
CA LYS A 77 9.02 -14.57 13.83
C LYS A 77 10.00 -14.45 12.66
N LEU A 78 10.23 -13.26 12.11
CA LEU A 78 11.11 -13.07 10.97
C LEU A 78 12.46 -12.45 11.37
N PRO A 79 13.53 -12.72 10.61
CA PRO A 79 14.86 -12.19 10.92
C PRO A 79 14.90 -10.67 10.72
N ALA A 80 15.41 -9.98 11.74
CA ALA A 80 15.65 -8.56 11.75
C ALA A 80 16.96 -8.18 11.09
N ASP A 81 17.00 -6.97 10.54
CA ASP A 81 18.24 -6.25 10.27
C ASP A 81 18.98 -5.99 11.60
N PRO A 82 20.23 -6.41 11.75
CA PRO A 82 20.99 -6.17 12.98
C PRO A 82 21.40 -4.70 13.16
N GLU A 83 21.36 -3.89 12.10
CA GLU A 83 21.66 -2.47 12.19
C GLU A 83 20.43 -1.67 12.63
N GLU A 84 20.56 -0.97 13.76
CA GLU A 84 19.48 -0.20 14.39
C GLU A 84 19.45 1.26 13.90
N GLU A 85 20.57 1.78 13.39
CA GLU A 85 20.65 3.15 12.90
C GLU A 85 19.84 3.35 11.61
N VAL A 86 19.11 4.46 11.53
CA VAL A 86 18.22 4.75 10.39
C VAL A 86 18.96 5.61 9.35
N TYR A 87 19.59 4.93 8.40
CA TYR A 87 20.17 5.54 7.20
C TYR A 87 20.00 4.62 5.99
N VAL A 88 19.98 5.20 4.79
CA VAL A 88 19.73 4.48 3.54
C VAL A 88 20.88 3.53 3.22
N ARG A 89 20.57 2.24 3.05
CA ARG A 89 21.57 1.18 2.77
C ARG A 89 20.94 -0.07 2.14
N PRO A 90 21.75 -0.93 1.49
CA PRO A 90 21.37 -2.31 1.25
C PRO A 90 21.21 -3.07 2.58
N VAL A 91 20.12 -3.81 2.74
CA VAL A 91 19.82 -4.67 3.89
C VAL A 91 19.81 -6.11 3.40
N ARG A 92 20.57 -7.00 4.04
CA ARG A 92 20.74 -8.41 3.62
C ARG A 92 20.42 -9.36 4.78
N GLY A 93 19.92 -10.56 4.46
CA GLY A 93 19.63 -11.60 5.46
C GLY A 93 18.47 -11.27 6.41
N ALA A 94 17.70 -10.23 6.13
CA ALA A 94 16.63 -9.73 6.98
C ALA A 94 15.34 -9.46 6.20
N ALA A 95 14.20 -9.66 6.86
CA ALA A 95 12.88 -9.36 6.30
C ALA A 95 12.43 -7.92 6.58
N TYR A 96 13.04 -7.25 7.57
CA TYR A 96 12.69 -5.89 7.97
C TYR A 96 13.83 -5.22 8.76
N SER A 97 13.76 -3.90 8.90
CA SER A 97 14.56 -3.12 9.86
C SER A 97 13.65 -2.50 10.92
N ARG A 98 14.14 -2.38 12.16
CA ARG A 98 13.44 -1.64 13.22
C ARG A 98 13.51 -0.16 12.90
N VAL A 99 12.37 0.51 12.87
CA VAL A 99 12.30 1.94 12.54
C VAL A 99 11.18 2.57 13.33
N ILE A 100 11.51 3.53 14.19
CA ILE A 100 10.52 4.33 14.91
C ILE A 100 10.05 5.47 13.98
N PRO A 101 8.74 5.74 13.89
CA PRO A 101 8.22 6.94 13.22
C PRO A 101 8.94 8.21 13.63
N THR A 102 9.23 9.07 12.66
CA THR A 102 9.85 10.36 12.90
C THR A 102 8.76 11.42 13.01
N PRO A 103 8.58 12.10 14.16
CA PRO A 103 7.55 13.12 14.28
C PRO A 103 7.63 14.17 13.16
N PRO A 104 6.50 14.65 12.61
CA PRO A 104 6.53 15.49 11.40
C PRO A 104 7.34 16.78 11.53
N TRP A 105 7.41 17.33 12.74
CA TRP A 105 8.18 18.54 13.02
C TRP A 105 9.69 18.29 13.08
N VAL A 106 10.20 17.06 13.22
CA VAL A 106 11.65 16.84 13.26
C VAL A 106 12.29 17.15 11.90
N ASP A 107 11.59 16.83 10.81
CA ASP A 107 12.04 17.06 9.43
C ASP A 107 11.14 18.04 8.68
N ASP A 108 10.54 19.02 9.36
CA ASP A 108 9.78 20.02 8.63
C ASP A 108 10.75 20.83 7.77
N GLN A 109 10.53 20.80 6.45
CA GLN A 109 11.50 21.33 5.49
C GLN A 109 11.54 22.87 5.50
N SER A 110 11.12 23.51 6.60
CA SER A 110 11.05 24.96 6.74
C SER A 110 12.43 25.61 6.57
N GLU A 111 13.48 24.98 7.06
CA GLU A 111 14.86 25.47 6.92
C GLU A 111 15.30 25.54 5.45
N TYR A 112 15.06 24.48 4.66
CA TYR A 112 15.29 24.48 3.21
C TYR A 112 14.47 25.54 2.47
N LEU A 113 13.36 25.96 3.06
CA LEU A 113 12.43 26.93 2.50
C LEU A 113 12.67 28.35 3.01
N GLY A 114 13.70 28.59 3.83
CA GLY A 114 13.96 29.89 4.46
C GLY A 114 12.82 30.36 5.37
N LYS A 115 11.98 29.43 5.86
CA LYS A 115 10.84 29.68 6.74
C LYS A 115 11.15 29.23 8.16
N LYS A 116 10.55 29.91 9.13
CA LYS A 116 10.57 29.45 10.52
C LYS A 116 9.81 28.12 10.61
N LYS A 117 10.30 27.20 11.44
CA LYS A 117 9.62 25.97 11.85
C LYS A 117 8.16 26.26 12.20
N THR A 118 7.21 25.66 11.49
CA THR A 118 5.77 25.96 11.64
C THR A 118 4.97 24.79 12.16
N SER A 119 5.53 23.59 12.16
CA SER A 119 4.81 22.39 12.60
C SER A 119 5.15 22.01 14.04
N SER A 120 4.16 21.49 14.74
CA SER A 120 4.22 21.02 16.12
C SER A 120 3.08 20.01 16.33
N GLU A 121 2.97 19.44 17.52
CA GLU A 121 1.84 18.56 17.85
C GLU A 121 0.48 19.26 17.69
N SER A 122 0.40 20.54 18.06
CA SER A 122 -0.82 21.34 17.91
C SER A 122 -1.21 21.64 16.45
N SER A 123 -0.33 21.37 15.47
CA SER A 123 -0.66 21.51 14.05
C SER A 123 -1.24 20.23 13.44
N LEU A 124 -1.26 19.12 14.18
CA LEU A 124 -1.86 17.88 13.71
C LEU A 124 -3.37 18.02 13.62
N GLN A 125 -3.96 17.54 12.52
CA GLN A 125 -5.40 17.56 12.33
C GLN A 125 -5.88 16.28 11.67
N MET A 126 -6.87 15.64 12.28
CA MET A 126 -7.62 14.54 11.64
C MET A 126 -8.41 15.10 10.44
N VAL A 127 -8.03 14.71 9.23
CA VAL A 127 -8.69 15.14 7.98
C VAL A 127 -9.80 14.17 7.59
N ALA A 128 -9.56 12.88 7.72
CA ALA A 128 -10.54 11.84 7.42
C ALA A 128 -10.37 10.63 8.35
N TRP A 129 -11.49 9.99 8.66
CA TRP A 129 -11.58 8.79 9.49
C TRP A 129 -12.56 7.81 8.85
N SER A 130 -12.19 6.54 8.73
CA SER A 130 -13.11 5.49 8.29
C SER A 130 -13.68 4.77 9.50
N SER A 131 -14.91 5.12 9.89
CA SER A 131 -15.64 4.40 10.94
C SER A 131 -15.86 2.93 10.59
N SER A 132 -15.96 2.59 9.29
CA SER A 132 -16.04 1.19 8.82
C SER A 132 -14.76 0.42 9.12
N CYS A 133 -13.60 1.03 8.90
CA CYS A 133 -12.30 0.44 9.22
C CYS A 133 -12.05 0.40 10.74
N ALA A 134 -12.44 1.43 11.49
CA ALA A 134 -12.35 1.43 12.95
C ALA A 134 -13.12 0.26 13.58
N ARG A 135 -14.36 0.04 13.12
CA ARG A 135 -15.18 -1.11 13.56
C ARG A 135 -14.56 -2.46 13.20
N LEU A 136 -13.92 -2.59 12.03
CA LEU A 136 -13.19 -3.80 11.65
C LEU A 136 -12.12 -4.17 12.68
N LEU A 137 -11.47 -3.16 13.25
CA LEU A 137 -10.38 -3.29 14.22
C LEU A 137 -10.86 -3.34 15.68
N GLY A 138 -12.16 -3.13 15.95
CA GLY A 138 -12.65 -2.98 17.32
C GLY A 138 -12.19 -1.67 18.00
N ILE A 139 -11.89 -0.63 17.21
CA ILE A 139 -11.47 0.69 17.72
C ILE A 139 -12.70 1.58 17.88
N ASP A 140 -12.77 2.28 19.03
CA ASP A 140 -13.86 3.21 19.31
C ASP A 140 -13.76 4.43 18.39
N ASP A 141 -14.89 4.84 17.82
CA ASP A 141 -14.96 5.93 16.85
C ASP A 141 -14.62 7.30 17.45
N SER A 142 -14.65 7.44 18.79
CA SER A 142 -14.18 8.62 19.51
C SER A 142 -12.66 8.80 19.49
N SER A 143 -11.90 7.77 19.10
CA SER A 143 -10.44 7.85 18.88
C SER A 143 -10.06 9.00 17.92
N LYS A 144 -10.92 9.32 16.94
CA LYS A 144 -10.67 10.41 16.00
C LYS A 144 -10.58 11.81 16.65
N GLU A 145 -11.07 11.95 17.87
CA GLU A 145 -11.05 13.20 18.65
C GLU A 145 -9.91 13.21 19.69
N SER A 146 -9.30 12.05 19.97
CA SER A 146 -8.17 11.95 20.89
C SER A 146 -6.91 12.52 20.24
N MET A 147 -6.32 13.56 20.85
CA MET A 147 -5.03 14.08 20.42
C MET A 147 -3.93 13.02 20.47
N ARG A 148 -4.01 12.08 21.42
CA ARG A 148 -3.04 10.99 21.53
C ARG A 148 -3.17 9.99 20.38
N THR A 149 -4.40 9.59 20.02
CA THR A 149 -4.66 8.83 18.78
C THR A 149 -4.09 9.58 17.57
N ILE A 150 -4.37 10.88 17.45
CA ILE A 150 -3.91 11.70 16.32
C ILE A 150 -2.38 11.73 16.26
N SER A 151 -1.69 11.88 17.40
CA SER A 151 -0.22 11.84 17.49
C SER A 151 0.34 10.48 17.08
N VAL A 152 -0.27 9.37 17.50
CA VAL A 152 0.09 8.02 17.03
C VAL A 152 -0.07 7.91 15.52
N LEU A 153 -1.23 8.30 14.97
CA LEU A 153 -1.55 8.20 13.54
C LEU A 153 -0.73 9.15 12.66
N ALA A 154 -0.18 10.23 13.25
CA ALA A 154 0.77 11.12 12.58
C ALA A 154 2.22 10.61 12.63
N GLY A 155 2.50 9.52 13.34
CA GLY A 155 3.85 9.03 13.58
C GLY A 155 4.65 9.91 14.55
N ALA A 156 3.97 10.62 15.44
CA ALA A 156 4.59 11.44 16.49
C ALA A 156 4.73 10.70 17.83
N GLU A 157 3.90 9.68 18.08
CA GLU A 157 3.95 8.84 19.28
C GLU A 157 3.86 7.35 18.88
N VAL A 158 4.43 6.49 19.72
CA VAL A 158 4.34 5.03 19.64
C VAL A 158 3.94 4.53 21.03
N THR A 159 3.00 3.58 21.10
CA THR A 159 2.60 3.00 22.39
C THR A 159 3.61 1.93 22.85
N PRO A 160 3.68 1.59 24.16
CA PRO A 160 4.66 0.62 24.66
C PRO A 160 4.57 -0.79 24.04
N THR A 161 3.40 -1.18 23.51
CA THR A 161 3.20 -2.51 22.92
C THR A 161 3.54 -2.58 21.43
N MET A 162 3.68 -1.43 20.75
CA MET A 162 4.07 -1.39 19.34
C MET A 162 5.56 -1.71 19.19
N LYS A 163 5.90 -2.48 18.15
CA LYS A 163 7.30 -2.69 17.71
C LYS A 163 7.46 -2.21 16.26
N PRO A 164 7.65 -0.90 16.03
CA PRO A 164 7.63 -0.36 14.68
C PRO A 164 8.74 -0.89 13.76
N TYR A 165 8.40 -1.17 12.51
CA TYR A 165 9.32 -1.73 11.52
C TYR A 165 9.01 -1.31 10.07
N ALA A 166 10.03 -1.39 9.23
CA ALA A 166 9.92 -1.20 7.78
C ALA A 166 10.32 -2.49 7.05
N GLN A 167 9.48 -3.00 6.15
CA GLN A 167 9.74 -4.25 5.43
C GLN A 167 10.82 -4.11 4.35
N CYS A 168 11.65 -5.14 4.22
CA CYS A 168 12.62 -5.30 3.14
C CYS A 168 12.03 -6.16 2.03
N TYR A 169 11.91 -5.60 0.83
CA TYR A 169 11.48 -6.33 -0.36
C TYR A 169 12.13 -5.75 -1.61
N GLY A 170 12.07 -6.49 -2.72
CA GLY A 170 12.54 -6.06 -4.03
C GLY A 170 11.38 -6.01 -5.02
N GLY A 171 11.68 -5.90 -6.30
CA GLY A 171 10.62 -5.97 -7.32
C GLY A 171 11.10 -5.73 -8.73
N HIS A 172 10.26 -6.12 -9.68
CA HIS A 172 10.36 -5.73 -11.07
C HIS A 172 9.52 -4.48 -11.29
N GLN A 173 10.18 -3.38 -11.66
CA GLN A 173 9.53 -2.13 -12.00
C GLN A 173 9.52 -1.97 -13.52
N PHE A 174 8.33 -1.85 -14.10
CA PHE A 174 8.14 -1.75 -15.55
C PHE A 174 8.89 -2.85 -16.34
N GLY A 175 8.87 -4.07 -15.82
CA GLY A 175 9.50 -5.25 -16.44
C GLY A 175 11.00 -5.43 -16.17
N SER A 176 11.65 -4.48 -15.51
CA SER A 176 13.08 -4.56 -15.15
C SER A 176 13.28 -4.82 -13.67
N TRP A 177 14.25 -5.67 -13.31
CA TRP A 177 14.62 -5.88 -11.91
C TRP A 177 15.18 -4.58 -11.29
N ALA A 178 14.59 -4.13 -10.20
CA ALA A 178 14.93 -2.87 -9.54
C ALA A 178 15.80 -3.06 -8.27
N ASP A 179 16.32 -4.27 -8.05
CA ASP A 179 17.02 -4.66 -6.81
C ASP A 179 16.17 -4.38 -5.56
N GLN A 180 16.80 -4.02 -4.46
CA GLN A 180 16.17 -3.70 -3.20
C GLN A 180 15.31 -2.44 -3.30
N LEU A 181 14.06 -2.60 -2.90
CA LEU A 181 13.10 -1.54 -2.64
C LEU A 181 12.89 -1.48 -1.12
N GLY A 182 11.69 -1.84 -0.66
CA GLY A 182 11.30 -1.82 0.74
C GLY A 182 10.37 -0.66 1.08
N ASP A 183 9.95 -0.63 2.33
CA ASP A 183 9.08 0.38 2.90
C ASP A 183 9.81 1.74 3.03
N GLY A 184 10.00 2.46 1.92
CA GLY A 184 10.83 3.66 1.86
C GLY A 184 10.24 4.93 2.48
N ARG A 185 8.95 4.93 2.81
CA ARG A 185 8.24 6.03 3.49
C ARG A 185 7.08 5.48 4.30
N VAL A 186 7.24 4.26 4.76
CA VAL A 186 6.19 3.43 5.32
C VAL A 186 6.76 2.80 6.58
N ILE A 187 6.00 2.85 7.66
CA ILE A 187 6.39 2.25 8.93
C ILE A 187 5.18 1.50 9.48
N ASN A 188 5.34 0.21 9.71
CA ASN A 188 4.34 -0.65 10.33
C ASN A 188 4.46 -0.49 11.85
N LEU A 189 3.35 -0.33 12.56
CA LEU A 189 3.34 -0.13 14.02
C LEU A 189 3.26 -1.45 14.79
N GLY A 190 2.65 -2.47 14.17
CA GLY A 190 2.32 -3.76 14.75
C GLY A 190 0.96 -4.24 14.26
N GLU A 191 0.36 -5.13 15.02
CA GLU A 191 -0.87 -5.85 14.67
C GLU A 191 -1.95 -5.60 15.73
N VAL A 192 -3.15 -5.26 15.27
CA VAL A 192 -4.36 -5.23 16.11
C VAL A 192 -5.13 -6.51 15.90
N VAL A 193 -5.58 -7.12 17.00
CA VAL A 193 -6.46 -8.29 16.98
C VAL A 193 -7.88 -7.83 17.27
N ASN A 194 -8.80 -8.08 16.35
CA ASN A 194 -10.20 -7.73 16.57
C ASN A 194 -10.91 -8.75 17.47
N GLU A 195 -12.18 -8.49 17.81
CA GLU A 195 -12.99 -9.35 18.68
C GLU A 195 -13.20 -10.77 18.15
N LYS A 196 -13.01 -11.00 16.84
CA LYS A 196 -13.09 -12.32 16.20
C LYS A 196 -11.76 -13.08 16.23
N GLY A 197 -10.70 -12.48 16.77
CA GLY A 197 -9.35 -13.04 16.73
C GLY A 197 -8.63 -12.84 15.40
N GLU A 198 -9.19 -12.03 14.48
CA GLU A 198 -8.55 -11.71 13.20
C GLU A 198 -7.49 -10.63 13.40
N LYS A 199 -6.34 -10.78 12.74
CA LYS A 199 -5.18 -9.89 12.91
C LYS A 199 -5.01 -8.95 11.74
N TYR A 200 -4.80 -7.68 12.02
CA TYR A 200 -4.58 -6.63 11.02
C TYR A 200 -3.32 -5.82 11.34
N GLU A 201 -2.43 -5.70 10.36
CA GLU A 201 -1.28 -4.80 10.43
C GLU A 201 -1.74 -3.35 10.30
N ILE A 202 -1.20 -2.49 11.16
CA ILE A 202 -1.38 -1.03 11.09
C ILE A 202 -0.12 -0.41 10.53
N GLN A 203 -0.26 0.34 9.43
CA GLN A 203 0.87 0.89 8.70
C GLN A 203 0.69 2.38 8.44
N LEU A 204 1.68 3.20 8.80
CA LEU A 204 1.70 4.63 8.54
C LEU A 204 2.54 4.95 7.30
N LYS A 205 1.93 5.58 6.30
CA LYS A 205 2.62 6.04 5.09
C LYS A 205 2.82 7.55 5.13
N GLY A 206 4.09 7.97 5.09
CA GLY A 206 4.54 9.35 5.31
C GLY A 206 5.17 9.60 6.68
N ALA A 207 5.38 8.56 7.48
CA ALA A 207 5.80 8.64 8.88
C ALA A 207 7.32 8.84 9.10
N GLY A 208 8.12 9.01 8.04
CA GLY A 208 9.55 9.27 8.17
C GLY A 208 10.42 8.41 7.27
N LYS A 209 11.72 8.65 7.33
CA LYS A 209 12.72 7.90 6.57
C LYS A 209 12.93 6.51 7.16
N THR A 210 13.38 5.60 6.30
CA THR A 210 13.76 4.24 6.62
C THR A 210 15.05 3.89 5.86
N PRO A 211 15.69 2.75 6.14
CA PRO A 211 16.81 2.26 5.32
C PRO A 211 16.48 2.08 3.82
N TYR A 212 15.19 2.06 3.50
CA TYR A 212 14.64 1.81 2.17
C TYR A 212 14.23 3.09 1.43
N SER A 213 14.43 4.28 2.02
CA SER A 213 13.97 5.56 1.44
C SER A 213 14.65 5.94 0.12
N ARG A 214 15.78 5.32 -0.23
CA ARG A 214 16.59 5.71 -1.41
C ARG A 214 16.90 7.21 -1.37
N SER A 215 16.50 7.98 -2.38
CA SER A 215 16.66 9.44 -2.42
C SER A 215 15.47 10.21 -1.84
N ALA A 216 14.42 9.53 -1.37
CA ALA A 216 13.21 10.17 -0.86
C ALA A 216 13.37 10.62 0.60
N ASP A 217 12.50 11.55 1.00
CA ASP A 217 12.49 12.13 2.35
C ASP A 217 11.66 11.35 3.38
N GLY A 218 11.03 10.23 2.99
CA GLY A 218 10.19 9.44 3.89
C GLY A 218 8.80 10.04 4.18
N ARG A 219 8.45 11.17 3.58
CA ARG A 219 7.19 11.90 3.83
C ARG A 219 6.16 11.69 2.71
N ALA A 220 4.89 11.95 3.02
CA ALA A 220 3.79 11.94 2.06
C ALA A 220 3.10 13.31 2.03
N VAL A 221 2.51 13.64 0.88
CA VAL A 221 1.77 14.89 0.69
C VAL A 221 0.27 14.66 0.77
N MET A 222 -0.46 15.71 1.09
CA MET A 222 -1.92 15.67 1.25
C MET A 222 -2.62 15.14 -0.01
N ARG A 223 -2.23 15.62 -1.18
CA ARG A 223 -2.85 15.23 -2.47
C ARG A 223 -2.78 13.72 -2.75
N SER A 224 -1.62 13.09 -2.55
CA SER A 224 -1.50 11.64 -2.72
C SER A 224 -2.24 10.87 -1.63
N SER A 225 -2.19 11.37 -0.39
CA SER A 225 -2.76 10.69 0.77
C SER A 225 -4.29 10.71 0.77
N VAL A 226 -4.92 11.82 0.33
CA VAL A 226 -6.37 11.91 0.10
C VAL A 226 -6.83 10.90 -0.94
N ARG A 227 -6.12 10.81 -2.07
CA ARG A 227 -6.44 9.85 -3.14
C ARG A 227 -6.38 8.41 -2.64
N GLU A 228 -5.33 8.08 -1.89
CA GLU A 228 -5.16 6.74 -1.32
C GLU A 228 -6.24 6.40 -0.29
N PHE A 229 -6.54 7.31 0.64
CA PHE A 229 -7.62 7.11 1.62
C PHE A 229 -8.96 6.87 0.93
N LEU A 230 -9.36 7.77 0.01
CA LEU A 230 -10.64 7.69 -0.68
C LEU A 230 -10.75 6.44 -1.54
N CYS A 231 -9.71 6.08 -2.29
CA CYS A 231 -9.77 4.95 -3.19
C CYS A 231 -9.75 3.61 -2.44
N SER A 232 -8.99 3.51 -1.35
CA SER A 232 -9.00 2.33 -0.48
C SER A 232 -10.42 2.03 0.00
N GLU A 233 -11.11 3.02 0.55
CA GLU A 233 -12.46 2.82 1.09
C GLU A 233 -13.52 2.70 -0.01
N ALA A 234 -13.38 3.42 -1.13
CA ALA A 234 -14.26 3.26 -2.28
C ALA A 234 -14.19 1.83 -2.85
N MET A 235 -12.98 1.29 -3.04
CA MET A 235 -12.79 -0.08 -3.54
C MET A 235 -13.39 -1.12 -2.59
N TYR A 236 -13.22 -0.94 -1.28
CA TYR A 236 -13.87 -1.78 -0.28
C TYR A 236 -15.40 -1.77 -0.41
N HIS A 237 -16.01 -0.58 -0.50
CA HIS A 237 -17.46 -0.43 -0.63
C HIS A 237 -18.01 -0.87 -1.99
N LEU A 238 -17.18 -0.89 -3.04
CA LEU A 238 -17.49 -1.53 -4.33
C LEU A 238 -17.34 -3.06 -4.30
N GLY A 239 -16.93 -3.63 -3.17
CA GLY A 239 -16.69 -5.06 -3.02
C GLY A 239 -15.41 -5.54 -3.69
N VAL A 240 -14.48 -4.66 -4.04
CA VAL A 240 -13.16 -5.03 -4.58
C VAL A 240 -12.20 -5.29 -3.41
N PRO A 241 -11.51 -6.46 -3.38
CA PRO A 241 -10.49 -6.75 -2.37
C PRO A 241 -9.41 -5.65 -2.36
N THR A 242 -9.16 -5.07 -1.19
CA THR A 242 -8.26 -3.92 -1.04
C THR A 242 -7.72 -3.77 0.38
N THR A 243 -6.55 -3.16 0.51
CA THR A 243 -6.12 -2.56 1.78
C THR A 243 -7.09 -1.47 2.19
N ARG A 244 -7.36 -1.37 3.48
CA ARG A 244 -8.24 -0.36 4.07
C ARG A 244 -7.46 0.87 4.49
N ALA A 245 -8.15 1.99 4.67
CA ALA A 245 -7.57 3.21 5.24
C ALA A 245 -8.34 3.60 6.51
N LEU A 246 -7.66 3.60 7.65
CA LEU A 246 -8.26 3.99 8.94
C LEU A 246 -8.38 5.51 9.05
N SER A 247 -7.31 6.23 8.74
CA SER A 247 -7.24 7.67 8.94
C SER A 247 -6.36 8.38 7.92
N LEU A 248 -6.57 9.70 7.83
CA LEU A 248 -5.71 10.65 7.17
C LEU A 248 -5.47 11.83 8.12
N VAL A 249 -4.21 12.09 8.45
CA VAL A 249 -3.81 13.17 9.34
C VAL A 249 -2.98 14.21 8.57
N ALA A 250 -3.40 15.47 8.63
CA ALA A 250 -2.58 16.60 8.21
C ALA A 250 -1.52 16.87 9.28
N THR A 251 -0.26 17.06 8.86
CA THR A 251 0.84 17.22 9.81
C THR A 251 1.17 18.67 10.15
N GLY A 252 0.72 19.61 9.31
CA GLY A 252 1.15 21.01 9.34
C GLY A 252 2.57 21.25 8.82
N ALA A 253 3.35 20.19 8.54
CA ALA A 253 4.67 20.28 7.96
C ALA A 253 4.60 20.45 6.44
N GLY A 254 5.53 21.21 5.86
CA GLY A 254 5.70 21.32 4.41
C GLY A 254 6.58 20.19 3.86
N VAL A 255 6.23 19.68 2.68
CA VAL A 255 6.96 18.62 1.99
C VAL A 255 7.24 19.06 0.55
N VAL A 256 8.51 19.11 0.17
CA VAL A 256 8.93 19.54 -1.17
C VAL A 256 8.70 18.41 -2.17
N ARG A 257 7.92 18.68 -3.22
CA ARG A 257 7.67 17.75 -4.31
C ARG A 257 7.74 18.45 -5.64
N ASP A 258 8.33 17.78 -6.61
CA ASP A 258 8.05 18.05 -8.01
C ASP A 258 6.76 17.28 -8.38
N GLN A 259 5.65 18.01 -8.47
CA GLN A 259 4.33 17.40 -8.68
C GLN A 259 4.21 16.73 -10.06
N PHE A 260 4.85 17.30 -11.08
CA PHE A 260 4.71 16.89 -12.48
C PHE A 260 5.95 16.22 -13.05
N TYR A 261 7.00 16.05 -12.23
CA TYR A 261 8.30 15.53 -12.64
C TYR A 261 8.94 16.36 -13.77
N ASP A 262 8.69 17.68 -13.76
CA ASP A 262 9.16 18.65 -14.77
C ASP A 262 10.33 19.52 -14.29
N GLY A 263 10.86 19.24 -13.11
CA GLY A 263 11.91 19.98 -12.42
C GLY A 263 11.39 21.11 -11.52
N GLN A 264 10.08 21.40 -11.51
CA GLN A 264 9.51 22.50 -10.72
C GLN A 264 9.02 22.02 -9.36
N VAL A 265 9.93 22.07 -8.38
CA VAL A 265 9.61 21.71 -7.01
C VAL A 265 8.70 22.76 -6.34
N GLN A 266 7.69 22.28 -5.64
CA GLN A 266 6.76 23.08 -4.85
C GLN A 266 6.62 22.48 -3.45
N VAL A 267 6.21 23.31 -2.50
CA VAL A 267 5.89 22.87 -1.15
C VAL A 267 4.44 22.44 -1.12
N GLU A 268 4.19 21.16 -0.90
CA GLU A 268 2.86 20.62 -0.67
C GLU A 268 2.64 20.40 0.84
N PRO A 269 1.39 20.52 1.34
CA PRO A 269 1.08 20.15 2.72
C PRO A 269 1.39 18.68 2.98
N GLY A 270 2.09 18.40 4.08
CA GLY A 270 2.39 17.04 4.53
C GLY A 270 1.17 16.33 5.11
N ALA A 271 1.14 15.01 4.93
CA ALA A 271 0.11 14.15 5.50
C ALA A 271 0.65 12.76 5.82
N VAL A 272 -0.05 12.06 6.70
CA VAL A 272 0.15 10.64 6.99
C VAL A 272 -1.17 9.92 6.78
N VAL A 273 -1.15 8.82 6.01
CA VAL A 273 -2.29 7.92 5.86
C VAL A 273 -2.04 6.63 6.63
N CYS A 274 -3.00 6.23 7.45
CA CYS A 274 -2.97 4.96 8.17
C CYS A 274 -3.66 3.88 7.36
N ARG A 275 -2.87 2.92 6.86
CA ARG A 275 -3.29 1.78 6.06
C ARG A 275 -3.49 0.57 6.98
N VAL A 276 -4.42 -0.29 6.59
CA VAL A 276 -4.80 -1.48 7.35
C VAL A 276 -4.97 -2.67 6.39
N ALA A 277 -4.36 -3.80 6.72
CA ALA A 277 -4.48 -5.05 5.96
C ALA A 277 -4.18 -6.24 6.85
N GLU A 278 -4.61 -7.46 6.49
CA GLU A 278 -4.24 -8.67 7.23
C GLU A 278 -2.70 -8.87 7.25
N ASN A 279 -2.04 -8.55 6.13
CA ASN A 279 -0.60 -8.29 6.05
C ASN A 279 -0.26 -7.43 4.81
N PHE A 280 0.94 -6.85 4.81
CA PHE A 280 1.49 -6.08 3.69
C PHE A 280 2.53 -6.86 2.85
N ILE A 281 2.53 -8.19 2.91
CA ILE A 281 3.48 -9.03 2.17
C ILE A 281 3.15 -9.01 0.68
N ARG A 282 4.21 -8.95 -0.15
CA ARG A 282 4.13 -8.69 -1.59
C ARG A 282 4.84 -9.77 -2.37
N LEU A 283 4.59 -9.87 -3.68
CA LEU A 283 5.41 -10.76 -4.53
C LEU A 283 6.90 -10.39 -4.45
N GLY A 284 7.19 -9.09 -4.39
CA GLY A 284 8.53 -8.54 -4.16
C GLY A 284 9.25 -9.04 -2.90
N SER A 285 8.51 -9.40 -1.85
CA SER A 285 9.06 -9.93 -0.58
C SER A 285 9.73 -11.30 -0.77
N PHE A 286 9.26 -12.09 -1.74
CA PHE A 286 9.84 -13.38 -2.11
C PHE A 286 10.93 -13.23 -3.18
N GLN A 287 10.75 -12.30 -4.11
CA GLN A 287 11.67 -12.10 -5.21
C GLN A 287 13.06 -11.66 -4.75
N LEU A 288 13.15 -10.81 -3.73
CA LEU A 288 14.44 -10.31 -3.25
C LEU A 288 15.36 -11.41 -2.68
N PRO A 289 14.94 -12.24 -1.70
CA PRO A 289 15.77 -13.33 -1.23
C PRO A 289 16.03 -14.37 -2.33
N ALA A 290 15.05 -14.66 -3.19
CA ALA A 290 15.25 -15.57 -4.33
C ALA A 290 16.34 -15.06 -5.29
N TYR A 291 16.30 -13.78 -5.67
CA TYR A 291 17.29 -13.16 -6.55
C TYR A 291 18.70 -13.17 -5.93
N ARG A 292 18.79 -13.07 -4.61
CA ARG A 292 20.05 -13.10 -3.85
C ARG A 292 20.53 -14.51 -3.51
N ASN A 293 19.80 -15.55 -3.92
CA ASN A 293 20.04 -16.95 -3.55
C ASN A 293 20.02 -17.18 -2.02
N ASP A 294 19.25 -16.38 -1.28
CA ASP A 294 19.03 -16.50 0.15
C ASP A 294 17.80 -17.38 0.42
N LEU A 295 17.96 -18.68 0.20
CA LEU A 295 16.87 -19.65 0.26
C LEU A 295 16.32 -19.83 1.68
N ASP A 296 17.15 -19.62 2.70
CA ASP A 296 16.76 -19.70 4.10
C ASP A 296 15.79 -18.55 4.46
N LEU A 297 16.12 -17.31 4.08
CA LEU A 297 15.22 -16.17 4.27
C LEU A 297 13.93 -16.34 3.46
N LEU A 298 14.05 -16.78 2.21
CA LEU A 298 12.88 -17.07 1.35
C LEU A 298 11.93 -18.06 2.02
N LYS A 299 12.47 -19.16 2.55
CA LYS A 299 11.67 -20.18 3.24
C LYS A 299 10.98 -19.61 4.48
N LYS A 300 11.70 -18.85 5.32
CA LYS A 300 11.13 -18.22 6.53
C LYS A 300 9.97 -17.28 6.20
N ILE A 301 10.11 -16.45 5.16
CA ILE A 301 9.05 -15.55 4.71
C ILE A 301 7.85 -16.36 4.18
N ALA A 302 8.09 -17.43 3.42
CA ALA A 302 7.02 -18.29 2.90
C ALA A 302 6.26 -19.04 4.00
N ASP A 303 6.98 -19.69 4.92
CA ASP A 303 6.39 -20.36 6.08
C ASP A 303 5.53 -19.40 6.88
N TYR A 304 6.09 -18.24 7.24
CA TYR A 304 5.38 -17.20 7.98
C TYR A 304 4.10 -16.74 7.27
N THR A 305 4.21 -16.47 5.96
CA THR A 305 3.08 -16.00 5.16
C THR A 305 1.94 -17.03 5.14
N ILE A 306 2.28 -18.31 4.96
CA ILE A 306 1.30 -19.40 4.95
C ILE A 306 0.68 -19.56 6.33
N ASP A 307 1.50 -19.64 7.39
CA ASP A 307 1.03 -19.87 8.75
C ASP A 307 0.15 -18.75 9.28
N ARG A 308 0.36 -17.52 8.79
CA ARG A 308 -0.43 -16.37 9.17
C ARG A 308 -1.68 -16.18 8.30
N GLY A 309 -1.54 -16.22 6.98
CA GLY A 309 -2.59 -15.80 6.04
C GLY A 309 -3.35 -16.93 5.36
N PHE A 310 -2.86 -18.17 5.49
CA PHE A 310 -3.40 -19.34 4.82
C PHE A 310 -3.38 -20.58 5.73
N PRO A 311 -3.99 -20.49 6.94
CA PRO A 311 -3.91 -21.55 7.96
C PRO A 311 -4.45 -22.91 7.48
N GLN A 312 -5.33 -22.93 6.47
CA GLN A 312 -5.80 -24.16 5.83
C GLN A 312 -4.67 -24.98 5.16
N PHE A 313 -3.48 -24.40 4.97
CA PHE A 313 -2.32 -25.08 4.41
C PHE A 313 -1.21 -25.33 5.45
N SER A 314 -1.37 -24.89 6.70
CA SER A 314 -0.31 -25.01 7.72
C SER A 314 0.00 -26.44 8.15
N SER A 315 -1.01 -27.33 8.12
CA SER A 315 -0.86 -28.74 8.47
C SER A 315 -0.37 -29.60 7.31
N VAL A 316 -0.21 -29.02 6.12
CA VAL A 316 0.18 -29.74 4.92
C VAL A 316 1.70 -29.80 4.83
N THR A 317 2.24 -30.98 4.54
CA THR A 317 3.70 -31.21 4.56
C THR A 317 4.41 -30.64 3.35
N TYR A 318 5.72 -30.47 3.49
CA TYR A 318 6.63 -30.16 2.39
C TYR A 318 7.22 -31.48 1.87
N ASP A 319 6.51 -32.10 0.94
CA ASP A 319 7.04 -33.15 0.08
C ASP A 319 7.01 -32.64 -1.36
N PHE A 320 8.14 -32.68 -2.06
CA PHE A 320 8.24 -32.18 -3.43
C PHE A 320 7.56 -33.09 -4.45
N ASP A 321 7.40 -34.37 -4.11
CA ASP A 321 6.77 -35.37 -4.98
C ASP A 321 5.24 -35.45 -4.76
N ASP A 322 4.70 -34.61 -3.87
CA ASP A 322 3.28 -34.54 -3.54
C ASP A 322 2.60 -33.34 -4.22
N GLU A 323 1.53 -33.58 -4.98
CA GLU A 323 0.69 -32.51 -5.56
C GLU A 323 -0.02 -31.66 -4.48
N GLU A 324 -0.09 -32.17 -3.24
CA GLU A 324 -0.56 -31.45 -2.07
C GLU A 324 0.55 -30.62 -1.38
N ASN A 325 1.74 -30.44 -1.96
CA ASN A 325 2.77 -29.58 -1.37
C ASN A 325 2.23 -28.20 -0.94
N ARG A 326 2.46 -27.82 0.33
CA ARG A 326 1.92 -26.58 0.90
C ARG A 326 2.28 -25.31 0.13
N TYR A 327 3.47 -25.23 -0.48
CA TYR A 327 3.87 -24.05 -1.26
C TYR A 327 3.19 -24.02 -2.64
N VAL A 328 2.92 -25.18 -3.23
CA VAL A 328 2.16 -25.28 -4.49
C VAL A 328 0.72 -24.86 -4.26
N LEU A 329 0.09 -25.33 -3.17
CA LEU A 329 -1.25 -24.92 -2.76
C LEU A 329 -1.32 -23.41 -2.47
N PHE A 330 -0.34 -22.88 -1.73
CA PHE A 330 -0.20 -21.45 -1.50
C PHE A 330 -0.12 -20.67 -2.81
N LEU A 331 0.76 -21.06 -3.75
CA LEU A 331 0.89 -20.39 -5.03
C LEU A 331 -0.40 -20.43 -5.85
N ARG A 332 -1.09 -21.57 -5.89
CA ARG A 332 -2.41 -21.72 -6.56
C ARG A 332 -3.43 -20.74 -5.96
N GLU A 333 -3.46 -20.59 -4.65
CA GLU A 333 -4.37 -19.67 -3.98
C GLU A 333 -4.02 -18.19 -4.27
N VAL A 334 -2.73 -17.82 -4.23
CA VAL A 334 -2.28 -16.47 -4.60
C VAL A 334 -2.70 -16.13 -6.03
N ILE A 335 -2.53 -17.06 -6.98
CA ILE A 335 -2.98 -16.89 -8.37
C ILE A 335 -4.50 -16.68 -8.42
N SER A 336 -5.27 -17.53 -7.74
CA SER A 336 -6.74 -17.44 -7.70
C SER A 336 -7.22 -16.09 -7.14
N ARG A 337 -6.63 -15.61 -6.04
CA ARG A 337 -6.96 -14.32 -5.43
C ARG A 337 -6.59 -13.14 -6.33
N THR A 338 -5.41 -13.17 -6.94
CA THR A 338 -5.00 -12.13 -7.91
C THR A 338 -5.92 -12.08 -9.11
N VAL A 339 -6.33 -13.22 -9.68
CA VAL A 339 -7.30 -13.26 -10.79
C VAL A 339 -8.63 -12.62 -10.37
N LYS A 340 -9.18 -13.00 -9.19
CA LYS A 340 -10.43 -12.42 -8.67
C LYS A 340 -10.33 -10.90 -8.49
N MET A 341 -9.20 -10.40 -7.98
CA MET A 341 -8.95 -8.97 -7.82
C MET A 341 -8.94 -8.26 -9.18
N ILE A 342 -8.17 -8.76 -10.15
CA ILE A 342 -8.05 -8.16 -11.49
C ILE A 342 -9.41 -8.18 -12.21
N VAL A 343 -10.16 -9.27 -12.16
CA VAL A 343 -11.51 -9.34 -12.75
C VAL A 343 -12.41 -8.26 -12.17
N LYS A 344 -12.35 -8.03 -10.85
CA LYS A 344 -13.12 -6.96 -10.21
C LYS A 344 -12.64 -5.57 -10.62
N TRP A 345 -11.34 -5.35 -10.83
CA TRP A 345 -10.85 -4.09 -11.40
C TRP A 345 -11.44 -3.82 -12.78
N GLN A 346 -11.45 -4.83 -13.67
CA GLN A 346 -12.04 -4.70 -14.99
C GLN A 346 -13.54 -4.39 -14.90
N ALA A 347 -14.26 -5.07 -14.00
CA ALA A 347 -15.71 -4.90 -13.83
C ALA A 347 -16.12 -3.49 -13.39
N VAL A 348 -15.28 -2.81 -12.59
CA VAL A 348 -15.55 -1.45 -12.11
C VAL A 348 -14.81 -0.36 -12.90
N GLY A 349 -14.13 -0.73 -14.00
CA GLY A 349 -13.36 0.21 -14.82
C GLY A 349 -12.18 0.84 -14.08
N PHE A 350 -11.55 0.12 -13.13
CA PHE A 350 -10.40 0.62 -12.37
C PHE A 350 -9.07 0.33 -13.08
N VAL A 351 -8.24 1.36 -13.22
CA VAL A 351 -6.87 1.29 -13.77
C VAL A 351 -5.87 1.65 -12.68
N HIS A 352 -5.07 0.69 -12.24
CA HIS A 352 -4.09 0.89 -11.16
C HIS A 352 -2.90 1.80 -11.55
N GLY A 353 -2.46 1.72 -12.80
CA GLY A 353 -1.37 2.52 -13.36
C GLY A 353 0.06 2.04 -13.06
N VAL A 354 0.30 1.23 -12.01
CA VAL A 354 1.65 0.79 -11.61
C VAL A 354 1.66 -0.67 -11.14
N CYS A 355 1.48 -1.60 -12.09
CA CYS A 355 1.43 -3.05 -11.84
C CYS A 355 2.84 -3.67 -11.71
N ASN A 356 3.69 -3.08 -10.88
CA ASN A 356 5.00 -3.65 -10.54
C ASN A 356 4.82 -4.80 -9.55
N THR A 357 5.77 -5.74 -9.48
CA THR A 357 5.63 -6.92 -8.60
C THR A 357 5.69 -6.57 -7.11
N ASP A 358 6.31 -5.45 -6.76
CA ASP A 358 6.25 -4.84 -5.41
C ASP A 358 4.90 -4.18 -5.09
N ASN A 359 3.96 -4.08 -6.03
CA ASN A 359 2.60 -3.58 -5.80
C ASN A 359 1.53 -4.68 -5.93
N PHE A 360 1.91 -5.96 -5.90
CA PHE A 360 0.97 -7.08 -5.80
C PHE A 360 1.06 -7.71 -4.42
N SER A 361 -0.03 -7.61 -3.65
CA SER A 361 -0.19 -8.33 -2.39
C SER A 361 -0.37 -9.82 -2.65
N VAL A 362 0.24 -10.66 -1.80
CA VAL A 362 -0.01 -12.11 -1.81
C VAL A 362 -1.45 -12.48 -1.43
N LEU A 363 -2.17 -11.58 -0.77
CA LEU A 363 -3.57 -11.80 -0.41
C LEU A 363 -4.53 -11.49 -1.56
N GLY A 364 -4.03 -11.03 -2.72
CA GLY A 364 -4.86 -10.59 -3.83
C GLY A 364 -5.77 -9.40 -3.46
N VAL A 365 -5.23 -8.46 -2.68
CA VAL A 365 -5.88 -7.18 -2.37
C VAL A 365 -5.20 -6.05 -3.12
N THR A 366 -5.99 -5.07 -3.55
CA THR A 366 -5.50 -3.82 -4.16
C THR A 366 -4.66 -3.06 -3.13
N ILE A 367 -3.48 -2.60 -3.53
CA ILE A 367 -2.50 -2.00 -2.62
C ILE A 367 -1.71 -0.89 -3.35
N ASP A 368 -1.31 0.16 -2.63
CA ASP A 368 -0.49 1.28 -3.14
C ASP A 368 -1.13 2.10 -4.27
N TYR A 369 -2.15 2.86 -3.88
CA TYR A 369 -2.86 3.82 -4.71
C TYR A 369 -1.98 5.03 -5.08
N GLY A 370 -1.29 4.95 -6.22
CA GLY A 370 -0.50 6.03 -6.80
C GLY A 370 -1.25 6.74 -7.95
N PRO A 371 -0.80 6.60 -9.21
CA PRO A 371 -1.43 7.21 -10.38
C PRO A 371 -2.59 6.34 -10.92
N TYR A 372 -3.53 5.94 -10.06
CA TYR A 372 -4.72 5.20 -10.50
C TYR A 372 -5.75 6.13 -11.17
N GLY A 373 -6.68 5.54 -11.91
CA GLY A 373 -7.88 6.20 -12.44
C GLY A 373 -9.05 5.24 -12.57
N PHE A 374 -10.28 5.78 -12.61
CA PHE A 374 -11.47 5.05 -13.05
C PHE A 374 -11.82 5.52 -14.47
N LEU A 375 -12.41 4.63 -15.28
CA LEU A 375 -12.95 5.00 -16.58
C LEU A 375 -14.22 5.85 -16.39
N ASP A 376 -14.27 7.01 -17.06
CA ASP A 376 -15.36 7.99 -17.01
C ASP A 376 -16.32 7.87 -18.21
#